data_AF-A0A164YLV5-F1
#
_entry.id   AF-A0A164YLV5-F1
#
_cell.length_a   1.000
_cell.length_b   1.000
_cell.length_c   1.000
_cell.angle_alpha   90.00
_cell.angle_beta   90.00
_cell.angle_gamma   90.00
#
_symmetry.space_group_name_H-M   'P 1'
#
loop_
_entity.id
_entity.type
_entity.pdbx_description
1 polymer ?
#
loop_
_entity_poly.entity_id
_entity_poly.type
_entity_poly.pdbx_seq_one_letter_code
_entity_poly.pdbx_strand_id
1 'polypeptide(L)'
;MSDFARQNKATDAKIDTTTIFASGAFKIVYKGKYTKGERAGEECVCKIFKSESVFEESYFQEELKVVAKALEIVNMFNRDKHINQKICLTNQMCGLLLAGIKREKRR
;
A
#
# COMPACT_ATOMS: atom_id res chain seq x y z
N MET A 1 7.25 -3.54 -18.33
CA MET A 1 6.61 -4.84 -18.04
C MET A 1 6.55 -5.03 -16.53
N SER A 2 5.38 -5.38 -16.00
CA SER A 2 5.08 -5.46 -14.55
C SER A 2 5.14 -6.90 -14.04
N ASP A 3 6.08 -7.70 -14.55
CA ASP A 3 6.03 -9.17 -14.48
C ASP A 3 6.09 -9.74 -13.06
N PHE A 4 6.64 -8.96 -12.10
CA PHE A 4 6.79 -9.39 -10.70
C PHE A 4 6.07 -8.47 -9.69
N ALA A 5 5.19 -7.60 -10.17
CA ALA A 5 4.31 -6.81 -9.31
C ALA A 5 3.05 -7.62 -8.96
N ARG A 6 2.78 -7.84 -7.67
CA ARG A 6 1.48 -8.36 -7.23
C ARG A 6 0.45 -7.24 -7.34
N GLN A 7 -0.48 -7.39 -8.27
CA GLN A 7 -1.56 -6.43 -8.47
C GLN A 7 -2.65 -6.61 -7.42
N ASN A 8 -3.00 -5.53 -6.73
CA ASN A 8 -4.20 -5.50 -5.92
C ASN A 8 -5.39 -5.14 -6.84
N LYS A 9 -6.24 -6.13 -7.15
CA LYS A 9 -7.43 -5.95 -7.98
C LYS A 9 -8.72 -5.75 -7.17
N ALA A 10 -8.59 -5.42 -5.89
CA ALA A 10 -9.70 -4.93 -5.09
C ALA A 10 -10.03 -3.48 -5.48
N THR A 11 -11.30 -3.11 -5.40
CA THR A 11 -11.76 -1.73 -5.70
C THR A 11 -12.25 -1.00 -4.46
N ASP A 12 -12.48 -1.70 -3.36
CA ASP A 12 -13.01 -1.12 -2.12
C ASP A 12 -12.62 -1.99 -0.91
N ALA A 13 -12.55 -1.39 0.28
CA ALA A 13 -12.16 -2.03 1.52
C ALA A 13 -12.77 -1.30 2.73
N LYS A 14 -13.15 -2.08 3.75
CA LYS A 14 -13.51 -1.57 5.06
C LYS A 14 -12.30 -1.70 5.99
N ILE A 15 -11.81 -0.58 6.50
CA ILE A 15 -10.66 -0.51 7.41
C ILE A 15 -11.16 -0.24 8.83
N ASP A 16 -10.66 -1.00 9.80
CA ASP A 16 -10.90 -0.73 11.22
C ASP A 16 -9.80 0.19 11.76
N THR A 17 -10.13 1.48 11.91
CA THR A 17 -9.19 2.50 12.42
C THR A 17 -9.23 2.65 13.95
N THR A 18 -10.06 1.86 14.64
CA THR A 18 -10.20 1.95 16.11
C THR A 18 -9.03 1.30 16.85
N THR A 19 -8.41 0.29 16.22
CA THR A 19 -7.33 -0.50 16.81
C THR A 19 -6.11 -0.48 15.91
N ILE A 20 -4.98 -0.01 16.45
CA ILE A 20 -3.69 -0.06 15.75
C ILE A 20 -3.23 -1.52 15.68
N PHE A 21 -2.99 -2.01 14.47
CA PHE A 21 -2.45 -3.37 14.27
C PHE A 21 -0.93 -3.41 14.42
N ALA A 22 -0.23 -2.43 13.84
CA ALA A 22 1.21 -2.28 13.98
C ALA A 22 1.61 -0.82 13.78
N SER A 23 2.81 -0.45 14.20
CA SER A 23 3.37 0.90 14.02
C SER A 23 4.85 0.80 13.67
N GLY A 24 5.27 1.50 12.63
CA GLY A 24 6.67 1.70 12.28
C GLY A 24 7.13 3.11 12.64
N ALA A 25 8.32 3.50 12.20
CA ALA A 25 8.83 4.86 12.41
C ALA A 25 7.85 5.92 11.85
N PHE A 26 7.44 5.76 10.59
CA PHE A 26 6.67 6.78 9.85
C PHE A 26 5.19 6.45 9.66
N LYS A 27 4.78 5.18 9.77
CA LYS A 27 3.42 4.72 9.43
C LYS A 27 2.77 3.91 10.54
N ILE A 28 1.46 4.09 10.70
CA ILE A 28 0.57 3.23 11.48
C ILE A 28 -0.13 2.28 10.52
N VAL A 29 -0.29 1.02 10.94
CA VAL A 29 -0.94 -0.03 10.18
C VAL A 29 -2.26 -0.40 10.85
N TYR A 30 -3.33 -0.45 10.06
CA TYR A 30 -4.67 -0.88 10.47
C TYR A 30 -5.07 -2.13 9.70
N LYS A 31 -5.86 -3.00 10.32
CA LYS A 31 -6.47 -4.14 9.64
C LYS A 31 -7.70 -3.68 8.86
N GLY A 32 -8.01 -4.42 7.80
CA GLY A 32 -9.24 -4.26 7.06
C GLY A 32 -9.61 -5.50 6.29
N LYS A 33 -10.70 -5.40 5.55
CA LYS A 33 -11.20 -6.44 4.66
C LYS A 33 -11.64 -5.79 3.35
N TYR A 34 -11.21 -6.34 2.22
CA TYR A 34 -11.71 -5.87 0.93
C TYR A 34 -13.22 -6.14 0.82
N THR A 35 -13.97 -5.17 0.33
CA THR A 35 -15.44 -5.25 0.21
C THR A 35 -15.90 -5.40 -1.23
N LYS A 36 -15.07 -5.03 -2.22
CA LYS A 36 -15.37 -5.14 -3.66
C LYS A 36 -14.12 -5.47 -4.48
N GLY A 37 -14.34 -5.99 -5.69
CA GLY A 37 -13.30 -6.43 -6.63
C GLY A 37 -12.94 -7.92 -6.45
N GLU A 38 -11.91 -8.39 -7.17
CA GLU A 38 -11.55 -9.82 -7.23
C GLU A 38 -11.15 -10.41 -5.86
N ARG A 39 -10.80 -9.55 -4.90
CA ARG A 39 -10.34 -9.95 -3.56
C ARG A 39 -11.39 -9.69 -2.48
N ALA A 40 -12.64 -9.44 -2.84
CA ALA A 40 -13.70 -9.18 -1.88
C ALA A 40 -13.79 -10.32 -0.86
N GLY A 41 -13.76 -9.97 0.42
CA GLY A 41 -13.74 -10.94 1.51
C GLY A 41 -12.35 -11.28 2.06
N GLU A 42 -11.27 -10.92 1.36
CA GLU A 42 -9.90 -11.16 1.86
C GLU A 42 -9.47 -10.09 2.87
N GLU A 43 -8.61 -10.49 3.82
CA GLU A 43 -7.98 -9.57 4.76
C GLU A 43 -6.98 -8.64 4.04
N CYS A 44 -6.91 -7.40 4.49
CA CYS A 44 -5.98 -6.40 3.99
C CYS A 44 -5.40 -5.55 5.11
N VAL A 45 -4.36 -4.78 4.78
CA VAL A 45 -3.81 -3.76 5.68
C VAL A 45 -3.86 -2.40 5.04
N CYS A 46 -4.21 -1.39 5.84
CA CYS A 46 -4.08 0.01 5.50
C CYS A 46 -2.87 0.58 6.24
N LYS A 47 -2.05 1.38 5.54
CA LYS A 47 -0.92 2.07 6.16
C LYS A 47 -1.12 3.57 6.02
N ILE A 48 -1.15 4.27 7.14
CA ILE A 48 -1.32 5.73 7.21
C ILE A 48 -0.05 6.33 7.79
N PHE A 49 0.39 7.46 7.26
CA PHE A 49 1.48 8.20 7.87
C PHE A 49 1.07 8.81 9.22
N LYS A 50 2.02 8.91 10.14
CA LYS A 50 1.78 9.55 11.44
C LYS A 50 1.64 11.06 11.27
N SER A 51 0.80 11.70 12.08
CA SER A 51 0.57 13.16 12.03
C SER A 51 1.80 13.99 12.37
N GLU A 52 2.74 13.41 13.10
CA GLU A 52 4.02 14.02 13.48
C GLU A 52 5.03 14.01 12.34
N SER A 53 4.79 13.23 11.30
CA SER A 53 5.58 13.28 10.07
C SER A 53 5.11 14.46 9.24
N VAL A 54 5.97 15.46 9.04
CA VAL A 54 5.71 16.63 8.19
C VAL A 54 5.27 16.13 6.82
N PHE A 55 3.99 16.33 6.50
CA PHE A 55 3.37 15.72 5.33
C PHE A 55 3.21 16.75 4.22
N GLU A 56 3.93 16.54 3.13
CA GLU A 56 3.67 17.20 1.86
C GLU A 56 3.11 16.17 0.88
N GLU A 57 2.15 16.58 0.05
CA GLU A 57 1.57 15.78 -1.04
C GLU A 57 2.67 15.17 -1.96
N SER A 58 3.84 15.81 -2.01
CA SER A 58 5.04 15.36 -2.71
C SER A 58 5.53 13.98 -2.27
N TYR A 59 5.38 13.59 -1.00
CA TYR A 59 5.84 12.29 -0.49
C TYR A 59 5.11 11.10 -1.10
N PHE A 60 3.84 11.26 -1.49
CA PHE A 60 3.12 10.19 -2.20
C PHE A 60 3.71 9.95 -3.57
N GLN A 61 4.07 11.02 -4.28
CA GLN A 61 4.73 10.92 -5.59
C GLN A 61 6.11 10.30 -5.46
N GLU A 62 6.87 10.66 -4.43
CA GLU A 62 8.17 10.04 -4.15
C GLU A 62 8.05 8.57 -3.77
N GLU A 63 7.07 8.17 -2.96
CA GLU A 63 6.83 6.75 -2.64
C GLU A 63 6.48 5.95 -3.89
N LEU A 64 5.66 6.50 -4.79
CA LEU A 64 5.35 5.86 -6.08
C LEU A 64 6.60 5.70 -6.95
N LYS A 65 7.48 6.70 -7.01
CA LYS A 65 8.77 6.61 -7.73
C LYS A 65 9.68 5.53 -7.13
N VAL A 66 9.75 5.46 -5.81
CA VAL A 66 10.53 4.42 -5.09
C VAL A 66 9.98 3.02 -5.39
N VAL A 67 8.67 2.83 -5.35
CA VAL A 67 8.02 1.55 -5.69
C VAL A 67 8.29 1.17 -7.14
N ALA A 68 8.21 2.13 -8.07
CA ALA A 68 8.53 1.90 -9.48
C ALA A 68 9.99 1.47 -9.65
N LYS A 69 10.93 2.16 -9.01
CA LYS A 69 12.36 1.82 -9.09
C LYS A 69 12.67 0.47 -8.45
N ALA A 70 12.03 0.14 -7.33
CA ALA A 70 12.15 -1.16 -6.70
C ALA A 70 11.64 -2.28 -7.62
N LEU A 71 10.54 -2.05 -8.35
CA LEU A 71 10.03 -3.02 -9.31
C LEU A 71 11.02 -3.25 -10.46
N GLU A 72 11.67 -2.21 -10.97
CA GLU A 72 12.74 -2.36 -11.98
C GLU A 72 13.87 -3.26 -11.47
N ILE A 73 14.34 -3.02 -10.25
CA ILE A 73 15.41 -3.81 -9.63
C ILE A 73 14.98 -5.27 -9.44
N VAL A 74 13.76 -5.51 -8.92
CA VAL A 74 13.22 -6.87 -8.75
C VAL A 74 13.10 -7.58 -10.10
N ASN A 75 12.65 -6.89 -11.15
CA ASN A 75 12.56 -7.44 -12.49
C ASN A 75 13.94 -7.83 -13.04
N MET A 76 14.96 -6.99 -12.85
CA MET A 76 16.34 -7.32 -13.24
C MET A 76 16.85 -8.54 -12.46
N PHE A 77 16.77 -8.49 -11.14
CA PHE A 77 17.26 -9.55 -10.25
C PHE A 77 16.64 -10.92 -10.56
N ASN A 78 15.33 -10.98 -10.79
CA ASN A 78 14.65 -12.23 -11.14
C ASN A 78 15.03 -12.76 -12.53
N ARG A 79 15.28 -11.86 -13.50
CA ARG A 79 15.73 -12.24 -14.85
C ARG A 79 17.13 -12.87 -14.81
N ASP A 80 17.99 -12.33 -13.96
CA ASP A 80 19.38 -12.76 -13.85
C ASP A 80 19.53 -14.08 -13.05
N LYS A 81 18.44 -14.56 -12.42
CA LYS A 81 18.35 -15.86 -11.72
C LYS A 81 19.48 -16.09 -10.70
N HIS A 82 19.88 -15.03 -9.98
CA HIS A 82 20.88 -15.14 -8.91
C HIS A 82 20.49 -16.14 -7.81
N ILE A 83 19.18 -16.37 -7.62
CA ILE A 83 18.63 -17.38 -6.72
C ILE A 83 17.49 -18.15 -7.40
N ASN A 84 17.20 -19.35 -6.91
CA ASN A 84 16.13 -20.22 -7.42
C ASN A 84 14.72 -19.82 -6.92
N GLN A 85 14.54 -18.60 -6.43
CA GLN A 85 13.28 -18.09 -5.90
C GLN A 85 12.91 -16.78 -6.60
N LYS A 86 11.63 -16.62 -6.92
CA LYS A 86 11.11 -15.38 -7.51
C LYS A 86 10.79 -14.39 -6.39
N ILE A 87 11.38 -13.20 -6.44
CA ILE A 87 11.03 -12.10 -5.55
C ILE A 87 9.88 -11.32 -6.18
N CYS A 88 8.80 -11.05 -5.43
CA CYS A 88 7.69 -10.25 -5.94
C CYS A 88 7.50 -8.99 -5.09
N LEU A 89 7.21 -7.87 -5.74
CA LEU A 89 6.88 -6.62 -5.05
C LEU A 89 5.36 -6.51 -4.95
N THR A 90 4.82 -6.21 -3.77
CA THR A 90 3.39 -5.91 -3.64
C THR A 90 3.13 -4.49 -4.11
N ASN A 91 2.32 -4.33 -5.16
CA ASN A 91 1.93 -3.01 -5.63
C ASN A 91 0.95 -2.39 -4.62
N GLN A 92 1.29 -1.23 -4.07
CA GLN A 92 0.42 -0.52 -3.16
C GLN A 92 -0.67 0.18 -3.98
N MET A 93 -1.94 -0.06 -3.64
CA MET A 93 -3.02 0.76 -4.18
C MET A 93 -3.08 2.05 -3.36
N CYS A 94 -2.38 3.09 -3.80
CA CYS A 94 -2.30 4.38 -3.09
C CYS A 94 -3.63 5.17 -3.05
N GLY A 95 -4.72 4.67 -3.65
CA GLY A 95 -5.93 5.46 -3.88
C GLY A 95 -7.08 5.32 -2.88
N LEU A 96 -7.14 4.30 -2.02
CA LEU A 96 -8.38 4.04 -1.25
C LEU A 96 -8.53 4.89 0.03
N LEU A 97 -7.59 5.77 0.36
CA LEU A 97 -7.57 6.45 1.66
C LEU A 97 -7.84 7.95 1.68
N LEU A 98 -8.09 8.58 0.54
CA LEU A 98 -8.47 10.00 0.52
C LEU A 98 -9.99 10.23 0.56
N ALA A 99 -10.81 9.23 0.22
CA ALA A 99 -12.27 9.40 0.23
C ALA A 99 -12.89 9.29 1.64
N GLY A 100 -12.29 8.50 2.54
CA GLY A 100 -12.82 8.27 3.90
C GLY A 100 -12.28 9.21 4.98
N ILE A 101 -11.17 9.92 4.71
CA ILE A 101 -10.59 10.94 5.61
C ILE A 101 -10.98 12.34 5.13
N LYS A 102 -12.19 12.51 4.57
CA LYS A 102 -12.89 13.77 4.80
C LYS A 102 -13.24 13.76 6.28
N ARG A 103 -12.30 14.24 7.11
CA ARG A 103 -12.57 14.61 8.50
C ARG A 103 -13.87 15.38 8.47
N GLU A 104 -14.87 14.75 9.03
CA GLU A 104 -16.11 15.37 9.46
C GLU A 104 -15.70 16.57 10.31
N LYS A 105 -15.69 17.76 9.69
CA LYS A 105 -15.67 19.03 10.39
C LYS A 105 -17.01 19.08 11.12
N ARG A 106 -17.09 18.40 12.27
CA ARG A 106 -18.12 18.68 13.25
C ARG A 106 -17.94 20.15 13.63
N ARG A 107 -19.03 20.88 13.45
CA ARG A 107 -19.22 22.29 13.80
C ARG A 107 -18.90 22.53 15.27
#